data_AF-A0A3M2G998-F1
#
_entry.id   AF-A0A3M2G998-F1
#
_cell.length_a   1.000
_cell.length_b   1.000
_cell.length_c   1.000
_cell.angle_alpha   90.00
_cell.angle_beta   90.00
_cell.angle_gamma   90.00
#
_symmetry.space_group_name_H-M   'P 1'
#
loop_
_entity.id
_entity.type
_entity.pdbx_description
1 polymer ?
#
loop_
_entity_poly.entity_id
_entity_poly.type
_entity_poly.pdbx_seq_one_letter_code
_entity_poly.pdbx_strand_id
1 'polypeptide(L)'
;MTLFIDLDSGSPPMQLIETLTAPEATIQAKQPVDDAATLVLEFSGSLNTITTGIFFLENAGFFTSWLNQKLKKTVIDLRQVEYLNSMAIGHITQYCIALDKEQIIVEVVVIKGSEVHSILQFCGFFDLPGIRLQEMEALPETQP
;
A
#
# COMPACT_ATOMS: atom_id res chain seq x y z
N MET A 1 6.43 -14.77 -14.76
CA MET A 1 5.65 -13.70 -15.42
C MET A 1 5.27 -12.72 -14.32
N THR A 2 6.00 -11.61 -14.21
CA THR A 2 5.75 -10.57 -13.20
C THR A 2 4.67 -9.66 -13.78
N LEU A 3 3.47 -9.66 -13.20
CA LEU A 3 2.40 -8.74 -13.58
C LEU A 3 2.76 -7.37 -13.00
N PHE A 4 3.33 -6.51 -13.85
CA PHE A 4 3.39 -5.07 -13.63
C PHE A 4 1.95 -4.57 -13.64
N ILE A 5 1.46 -4.09 -12.50
CA ILE A 5 0.23 -3.30 -12.51
C ILE A 5 0.67 -1.89 -12.89
N ASP A 6 0.74 -1.66 -14.20
CA ASP A 6 0.94 -0.33 -14.77
C ASP A 6 -0.40 0.42 -14.67
N LEU A 7 -0.61 1.11 -13.55
CA LEU A 7 -1.89 1.71 -13.19
C LEU A 7 -2.37 2.79 -14.18
N ASP A 8 -1.53 3.19 -15.15
CA ASP A 8 -1.81 4.30 -16.06
C ASP A 8 -1.96 3.91 -17.55
N SER A 9 -1.61 2.70 -17.98
CA SER A 9 -1.98 2.23 -19.33
C SER A 9 -1.88 0.72 -19.52
N GLY A 10 -3.02 0.01 -19.42
CA GLY A 10 -3.11 -1.43 -19.67
C GLY A 10 -3.35 -2.29 -18.43
N SER A 11 -3.50 -1.69 -17.25
CA SER A 11 -3.98 -2.41 -16.07
C SER A 11 -5.39 -2.95 -16.28
N PRO A 12 -5.67 -4.18 -15.79
CA PRO A 12 -7.04 -4.69 -15.74
C PRO A 12 -7.94 -3.69 -14.99
N PRO A 13 -9.22 -3.57 -15.37
CA PRO A 13 -10.15 -2.69 -14.67
C PRO A 13 -10.17 -3.06 -13.18
N MET A 14 -10.06 -2.06 -12.33
CA MET A 14 -10.05 -2.23 -10.88
C MET A 14 -11.46 -2.07 -10.32
N GLN A 15 -11.86 -3.00 -9.46
CA GLN A 15 -13.07 -2.91 -8.66
C GLN A 15 -12.72 -2.38 -7.28
N LEU A 16 -13.34 -1.27 -6.87
CA LEU A 16 -13.31 -0.82 -5.48
C LEU A 16 -14.17 -1.76 -4.63
N ILE A 17 -13.56 -2.32 -3.58
CA ILE A 17 -14.25 -3.23 -2.66
C ILE A 17 -14.69 -2.48 -1.42
N GLU A 18 -13.75 -1.75 -0.80
CA GLU A 18 -13.98 -1.10 0.48
C GLU A 18 -13.09 0.15 0.61
N THR A 19 -13.51 1.09 1.45
CA THR A 19 -12.78 2.32 1.74
C THR A 19 -12.80 2.60 3.23
N LEU A 20 -11.62 2.81 3.81
CA LEU A 20 -11.47 3.39 5.14
C LEU A 20 -11.11 4.85 5.02
N THR A 21 -11.78 5.70 5.79
CA THR A 21 -11.50 7.13 5.85
C THR A 21 -11.07 7.54 7.25
N ALA A 22 -10.10 8.43 7.31
CA ALA A 22 -9.70 9.16 8.51
C ALA A 22 -9.58 10.65 8.14
N PRO A 23 -9.46 11.58 9.11
CA PRO A 23 -9.19 12.97 8.78
C PRO A 23 -7.92 13.06 7.93
N GLU A 24 -8.01 13.65 6.74
CA GLU A 24 -6.87 13.90 5.83
C GLU A 24 -6.16 12.64 5.30
N ALA A 25 -6.78 11.46 5.41
CA ALA A 25 -6.23 10.24 4.85
C ALA A 25 -7.32 9.24 4.43
N THR A 26 -7.03 8.43 3.42
CA THR A 26 -7.93 7.36 2.95
C THR A 26 -7.13 6.11 2.59
N ILE A 27 -7.70 4.94 2.86
CA ILE A 27 -7.25 3.64 2.36
C ILE A 27 -8.35 3.06 1.49
N GLN A 28 -8.03 2.71 0.24
CA GLN A 28 -8.94 2.01 -0.65
C GLN A 28 -8.45 0.58 -0.88
N ALA A 29 -9.30 -0.41 -0.58
CA ALA A 29 -9.09 -1.78 -0.99
C ALA A 29 -9.73 -2.01 -2.36
N LYS A 30 -8.91 -2.41 -3.32
CA LYS A 30 -9.33 -2.68 -4.70
C LYS A 30 -8.84 -4.05 -5.15
N GLN A 31 -9.52 -4.64 -6.11
CA GLN A 31 -9.08 -5.86 -6.78
C GLN A 31 -9.22 -5.71 -8.29
N PRO A 32 -8.31 -6.27 -9.09
CA PRO A 32 -8.56 -6.43 -10.51
C PRO A 32 -9.82 -7.27 -10.75
N VAL A 33 -10.68 -6.85 -11.67
CA VAL A 33 -11.94 -7.55 -11.98
C VAL A 33 -11.70 -9.02 -12.39
N ASP A 34 -10.59 -9.28 -13.07
CA ASP A 34 -10.22 -10.63 -13.56
C ASP A 34 -9.23 -11.38 -12.65
N ASP A 35 -8.85 -10.81 -11.49
CA ASP A 35 -7.91 -11.43 -10.55
C ASP A 35 -8.26 -11.16 -9.08
N ALA A 36 -9.18 -11.96 -8.56
CA ALA A 36 -9.57 -11.94 -7.15
C ALA A 36 -8.47 -12.41 -6.17
N ALA A 37 -7.33 -12.94 -6.67
CA ALA A 37 -6.21 -13.32 -5.83
C ALA A 37 -5.22 -12.16 -5.59
N THR A 38 -5.42 -11.02 -6.24
CA THR A 38 -4.64 -9.80 -6.01
C THR A 38 -5.48 -8.78 -5.23
N LEU A 39 -4.90 -8.26 -4.15
CA LEU A 39 -5.41 -7.11 -3.42
C LEU A 39 -4.52 -5.90 -3.70
N VAL A 40 -5.13 -4.74 -3.90
CA VAL A 40 -4.42 -3.46 -3.94
C VAL A 40 -4.96 -2.59 -2.82
N LEU A 41 -4.08 -2.19 -1.89
CA LEU A 41 -4.36 -1.23 -0.85
C LEU A 41 -3.71 0.09 -1.24
N GLU A 42 -4.53 1.04 -1.70
CA GLU A 42 -4.07 2.39 -2.04
C GLU A 42 -4.22 3.30 -0.83
N PHE A 43 -3.10 3.83 -0.36
CA PHE A 43 -3.03 4.78 0.74
C PHE A 43 -2.89 6.20 0.17
N SER A 44 -3.58 7.15 0.79
CA SER A 44 -3.53 8.56 0.39
C SER A 44 -3.59 9.49 1.60
N GLY A 45 -2.97 10.66 1.46
CA GLY A 45 -2.94 11.72 2.48
C GLY A 45 -1.89 11.51 3.57
N SER A 46 -2.15 11.98 4.78
CA SER A 46 -1.18 12.02 5.89
C SER A 46 -1.37 10.85 6.87
N LEU A 47 -0.41 9.92 6.91
CA LEU A 47 -0.37 8.80 7.86
C LEU A 47 0.38 9.19 9.14
N ASN A 48 -0.24 10.07 9.92
CA ASN A 48 0.24 10.52 11.23
C ASN A 48 -0.30 9.62 12.36
N THR A 49 -0.01 9.96 13.61
CA THR A 49 -0.41 9.16 14.79
C THR A 49 -1.92 8.98 14.88
N ILE A 50 -2.71 10.01 14.57
CA ILE A 50 -4.17 9.99 14.68
C ILE A 50 -4.75 9.10 13.59
N THR A 51 -4.41 9.35 12.32
CA THR A 51 -4.93 8.58 11.19
C THR A 51 -4.47 7.13 11.24
N THR A 52 -3.23 6.88 11.67
CA THR A 52 -2.72 5.51 11.89
C THR A 52 -3.49 4.80 13.00
N GLY A 53 -3.80 5.48 14.10
CA GLY A 53 -4.64 4.92 15.17
C GLY A 53 -6.01 4.48 14.66
N ILE A 54 -6.67 5.34 13.87
CA ILE A 54 -7.97 5.03 13.26
C ILE A 54 -7.85 3.81 12.34
N PHE A 55 -6.90 3.80 11.40
CA PHE A 55 -6.79 2.71 10.44
C PHE A 55 -6.37 1.38 11.08
N PHE A 56 -5.30 1.36 11.88
CA PHE A 56 -4.68 0.10 12.28
C PHE A 56 -5.07 -0.38 13.68
N LEU A 57 -5.60 0.49 14.55
CA LEU A 57 -6.06 0.09 15.88
C LEU A 57 -7.58 -0.04 15.93
N GLU A 58 -8.31 1.00 15.50
CA GLU A 58 -9.77 0.98 15.53
C GLU A 58 -10.36 0.10 14.42
N ASN A 59 -9.71 0.08 13.25
CA ASN A 59 -10.13 -0.71 12.09
C ASN A 59 -9.21 -1.92 11.82
N ALA A 60 -8.57 -2.49 12.84
CA ALA A 60 -7.73 -3.68 12.70
C ALA A 60 -8.44 -4.88 12.01
N GLY A 61 -9.77 -4.97 12.19
CA GLY A 61 -10.64 -5.95 11.53
C GLY A 61 -10.55 -5.93 10.00
N PHE A 62 -10.37 -4.74 9.41
CA PHE A 62 -10.20 -4.57 7.97
C PHE A 62 -8.99 -5.36 7.45
N PHE A 63 -7.80 -5.11 8.01
CA PHE A 63 -6.56 -5.75 7.57
C PHE A 63 -6.56 -7.25 7.82
N THR A 64 -7.04 -7.67 8.99
CA THR A 64 -7.12 -9.08 9.37
C THR A 64 -8.10 -9.86 8.51
N SER A 65 -9.17 -9.23 8.01
CA SER A 65 -10.11 -9.89 7.09
C SER A 65 -9.43 -10.33 5.79
N TRP A 66 -8.50 -9.53 5.26
CA TRP A 66 -7.76 -9.82 4.04
C TRP A 66 -6.72 -10.92 4.21
N LEU A 67 -6.11 -11.04 5.39
CA LEU A 67 -5.19 -12.16 5.71
C LEU A 67 -5.91 -13.52 5.64
N ASN A 68 -7.22 -13.56 5.91
CA ASN A 68 -8.01 -14.78 5.86
C ASN A 68 -8.51 -15.14 4.45
N GLN A 69 -8.26 -14.29 3.45
CA GLN A 69 -8.64 -14.55 2.07
C GLN A 69 -7.56 -15.33 1.33
N LYS A 70 -7.94 -16.02 0.24
CA LYS A 70 -7.01 -16.77 -0.63
C LYS A 70 -6.25 -15.84 -1.58
N LEU A 71 -5.62 -14.81 -1.02
CA LEU A 71 -4.77 -13.91 -1.79
C LEU A 71 -3.46 -14.61 -2.16
N LYS A 72 -2.90 -14.23 -3.30
CA LYS A 72 -1.56 -14.60 -3.75
C LYS A 72 -0.62 -13.40 -3.75
N LYS A 73 -1.18 -12.20 -3.89
CA LYS A 73 -0.44 -10.94 -3.99
C LYS A 73 -1.21 -9.82 -3.31
N THR A 74 -0.50 -8.96 -2.60
CA THR A 74 -0.98 -7.69 -2.08
C THR A 74 -0.05 -6.58 -2.55
N VAL A 75 -0.60 -5.54 -3.14
CA VAL A 75 0.10 -4.31 -3.49
C VAL A 75 -0.23 -3.24 -2.45
N ILE A 76 0.81 -2.67 -1.85
CA ILE A 76 0.73 -1.53 -0.95
C ILE A 76 1.14 -0.30 -1.78
N ASP A 77 0.16 0.45 -2.27
CA ASP A 77 0.40 1.64 -3.08
C ASP A 77 0.45 2.89 -2.19
N LEU A 78 1.64 3.49 -2.10
CA LEU A 78 1.93 4.65 -1.27
C LEU A 78 2.17 5.92 -2.13
N ARG A 79 1.87 5.89 -3.43
CA ARG A 79 2.16 7.02 -4.33
C ARG A 79 1.46 8.32 -3.94
N GLN A 80 0.27 8.21 -3.33
CA GLN A 80 -0.55 9.35 -2.91
C GLN A 80 -0.39 9.67 -1.41
N VAL A 81 0.55 9.03 -0.72
CA VAL A 81 0.85 9.34 0.68
C VAL A 81 1.77 10.57 0.72
N GLU A 82 1.32 11.61 1.42
CA GLU A 82 2.04 12.88 1.54
C GLU A 82 3.06 12.83 2.67
N TYR A 83 2.72 12.13 3.75
CA TYR A 83 3.53 12.02 4.95
C TYR A 83 3.25 10.71 5.66
N LEU A 84 4.25 10.14 6.32
CA LEU A 84 4.08 9.01 7.22
C LEU A 84 5.05 9.11 8.40
N ASN A 85 4.59 8.70 9.59
CA ASN A 85 5.43 8.65 10.77
C ASN A 85 5.85 7.22 11.14
N SER A 86 6.67 7.09 12.19
CA SER A 86 7.14 5.79 12.68
C SER A 86 6.03 4.82 13.09
N MET A 87 4.88 5.33 13.54
CA MET A 87 3.73 4.49 13.90
C MET A 87 3.11 3.86 12.64
N ALA A 88 2.92 4.65 11.58
CA ALA A 88 2.44 4.15 10.29
C ALA A 88 3.38 3.09 9.72
N ILE A 89 4.70 3.37 9.73
CA ILE A 89 5.73 2.41 9.28
C ILE A 89 5.62 1.11 10.07
N GLY A 90 5.52 1.19 11.40
CA GLY A 90 5.43 0.01 12.26
C GLY A 90 4.24 -0.89 11.93
N HIS A 91 3.07 -0.30 11.74
CA HIS A 91 1.86 -1.07 11.40
C HIS A 91 1.88 -1.63 9.97
N ILE A 92 2.32 -0.85 8.99
CA ILE A 92 2.49 -1.33 7.60
C ILE A 92 3.50 -2.48 7.58
N THR A 93 4.62 -2.35 8.30
CA THR A 93 5.65 -3.39 8.46
C THR A 93 5.04 -4.66 9.04
N GLN A 94 4.30 -4.55 10.14
CA GLN A 94 3.66 -5.68 10.79
C GLN A 94 2.67 -6.39 9.83
N TYR A 95 1.92 -5.62 9.05
CA TYR A 95 1.00 -6.17 8.06
C TYR A 95 1.74 -6.89 6.92
N CYS A 96 2.82 -6.31 6.40
CA CYS A 96 3.68 -6.94 5.39
C CYS A 96 4.27 -8.27 5.89
N ILE A 97 4.75 -8.30 7.14
CA ILE A 97 5.26 -9.53 7.77
C ILE A 97 4.14 -10.58 7.92
N ALA A 98 2.91 -10.16 8.24
CA ALA A 98 1.78 -11.08 8.33
C ALA A 98 1.43 -11.69 6.96
N LEU A 99 1.44 -10.88 5.90
CA LEU A 99 1.24 -11.34 4.52
C LEU A 99 2.32 -12.33 4.08
N ASP A 100 3.60 -12.04 4.36
CA ASP A 100 4.73 -12.91 4.01
C ASP A 100 4.64 -14.29 4.71
N LYS A 101 4.22 -14.32 5.97
CA LYS A 101 3.98 -15.58 6.71
C LYS A 101 2.92 -16.46 6.05
N GLU A 102 1.91 -15.86 5.44
CA GLU A 102 0.88 -16.54 4.65
C GLU A 102 1.32 -16.83 3.21
N GLN A 103 2.60 -16.58 2.88
CA GLN A 103 3.19 -16.74 1.54
C GLN A 103 2.51 -15.87 0.47
N ILE A 104 1.92 -14.74 0.89
CA ILE A 104 1.35 -13.75 0.00
C ILE A 104 2.47 -12.81 -0.46
N ILE A 105 2.62 -12.63 -1.78
CA ILE A 105 3.62 -11.72 -2.35
C ILE A 105 3.25 -10.28 -1.96
N VAL A 106 4.19 -9.55 -1.35
CA VAL A 106 4.02 -8.14 -1.02
C VAL A 106 4.79 -7.29 -2.03
N GLU A 107 4.08 -6.44 -2.75
CA GLU A 107 4.68 -5.40 -3.59
C GLU A 107 4.36 -4.02 -2.99
N VAL A 108 5.38 -3.17 -2.87
CA VAL A 108 5.22 -1.81 -2.37
C VAL A 108 5.53 -0.85 -3.51
N VAL A 109 4.57 0.02 -3.81
CA VAL A 109 4.70 1.03 -4.86
C VAL A 109 4.87 2.40 -4.20
N VAL A 110 5.88 3.16 -4.62
CA VAL A 110 6.17 4.48 -4.06
C VAL A 110 6.81 5.39 -5.13
N ILE A 111 6.59 6.70 -5.01
CA ILE A 111 7.25 7.68 -5.87
C ILE A 111 8.70 7.85 -5.41
N LYS A 112 9.65 7.57 -6.30
CA LYS A 112 11.08 7.72 -6.06
C LYS A 112 11.44 9.16 -5.74
N GLY A 113 12.26 9.36 -4.71
CA GLY A 113 12.70 10.70 -4.30
C GLY A 113 11.64 11.52 -3.57
N SER A 114 10.42 10.98 -3.36
CA SER A 114 9.45 11.59 -2.44
C SER A 114 9.98 11.56 -0.99
N GLU A 115 9.39 12.40 -0.13
CA GLU A 115 9.66 12.39 1.31
C GLU A 115 9.37 11.00 1.91
N VAL A 116 8.23 10.41 1.54
CA VAL A 116 7.82 9.06 1.93
C VAL A 116 8.86 8.00 1.53
N HIS A 117 9.34 8.02 0.28
CA HIS A 117 10.39 7.10 -0.18
C HIS A 117 11.67 7.26 0.64
N SER A 118 12.10 8.50 0.89
CA SER A 118 13.31 8.81 1.65
C SER A 118 13.22 8.31 3.10
N ILE A 119 12.08 8.51 3.76
CA ILE A 119 11.82 8.02 5.12
C ILE A 119 11.87 6.49 5.16
N LEU A 120 11.14 5.82 4.26
CA LEU A 120 11.08 4.36 4.22
C LEU A 120 12.45 3.74 3.91
N GLN A 121 13.22 4.35 3.00
CA GLN A 121 14.58 3.94 2.70
C GLN A 121 15.50 4.10 3.91
N PHE A 122 15.46 5.25 4.59
CA PHE A 122 16.26 5.50 5.79
C PHE A 122 15.94 4.49 6.91
N CYS A 123 14.67 4.10 7.05
CA CYS A 123 14.22 3.12 8.04
C CYS A 123 14.54 1.66 7.65
N GLY A 124 15.11 1.40 6.46
CA GLY A 124 15.37 0.03 5.97
C GLY A 124 14.09 -0.76 5.65
N PHE A 125 12.96 -0.08 5.44
CA PHE A 125 11.68 -0.74 5.20
C PHE A 125 11.71 -1.60 3.92
N PHE A 126 12.41 -1.13 2.88
CA PHE A 126 12.52 -1.87 1.62
C PHE A 126 13.45 -3.09 1.68
N ASP A 127 14.26 -3.21 2.74
CA ASP A 127 15.15 -4.36 2.97
C ASP A 127 14.44 -5.51 3.71
N LEU A 128 13.17 -5.34 4.07
CA LEU A 128 12.40 -6.36 4.75
C LEU A 128 12.19 -7.60 3.86
N PRO A 129 12.36 -8.83 4.39
CA PRO A 129 12.09 -10.05 3.64
C PRO A 129 10.66 -10.08 3.08
N GLY A 130 10.51 -10.58 1.86
CA GLY A 130 9.20 -10.73 1.20
C GLY A 130 8.68 -9.47 0.51
N ILE A 131 9.25 -8.29 0.79
CA ILE A 131 8.88 -7.04 0.12
C ILE A 131 9.58 -6.93 -1.24
N ARG A 132 8.79 -6.61 -2.27
CA ARG A 132 9.27 -6.23 -3.60
C ARG A 132 8.96 -4.75 -3.82
N LEU A 133 10.01 -3.95 -3.97
CA LEU A 133 9.87 -2.52 -4.24
C LEU A 133 9.61 -2.25 -5.74
N GLN A 134 8.59 -1.44 -6.02
CA GLN A 134 8.36 -0.82 -7.32
C GLN A 134 8.47 0.70 -7.18
N GLU A 135 9.56 1.25 -7.70
CA GLU A 135 9.78 2.69 -7.76
C GLU A 135 9.08 3.28 -8.99
N MET A 136 8.32 4.35 -8.78
CA MET A 136 7.73 5.15 -9.86
C MET A 136 8.43 6.51 -9.93
N GLU A 137 8.63 7.02 -11.14
CA GLU A 137 9.02 8.42 -11.31
C GLU A 137 7.81 9.33 -11.04
N ALA A 138 8.04 10.53 -10.49
CA ALA A 138 6.99 11.52 -10.38
C ALA A 138 6.50 11.90 -11.79
N LEU A 139 5.18 12.00 -11.99
CA LEU A 139 4.68 12.55 -13.23
C LEU A 139 5.19 14.00 -13.36
N PRO A 140 5.69 14.40 -14.54
CA PRO A 140 6.12 15.77 -14.75
C PRO A 140 4.93 16.69 -14.47
N GLU A 141 5.12 17.69 -13.60
CA GLU A 141 4.12 18.73 -13.39
C GLU A 141 3.77 19.29 -14.78
N THR A 142 2.50 19.15 -15.18
CA THR A 142 2.00 19.85 -16.35
C THR A 142 2.16 21.33 -16.06
N GLN A 143 3.15 21.96 -16.71
CA GLN A 143 3.32 23.40 -16.65
C GLN A 143 2.00 24.06 -17.08
N PRO A 144 1.56 25.11 -16.36
CA PRO A 144 0.24 25.72 -16.55
C PRO A 144 0.01 26.30 -17.95
#